data_AF-A0A947BAW9-F1
#
_entry.id   AF-A0A947BAW9-F1
#
_cell.length_a   1.000
_cell.length_b   1.000
_cell.length_c   1.000
_cell.angle_alpha   90.00
_cell.angle_beta   90.00
_cell.angle_gamma   90.00
#
_symmetry.space_group_name_H-M   'P 1'
#
loop_
_entity.id
_entity.type
_entity.pdbx_description
1 polymer ?
#
loop_
_entity_poly.entity_id
_entity_poly.type
_entity_poly.pdbx_seq_one_letter_code
_entity_poly.pdbx_strand_id
1 'polypeptide(L)'
;MRSPILLAAGLLATTQAVAQEKPVLTVMTYDSFVSDWGPGPAVETAFEKICTCDLQFVAAGDGAALLARIRLEGARSEADVVLGLDTNLMAAADDTGLFEP
;
A
#
# COMPACT_ATOMS: atom_id res chain seq x y z
N MET A 1 48.58 47.62 17.26
CA MET A 1 48.11 47.12 15.95
C MET A 1 46.89 46.27 16.20
N ARG A 2 45.71 46.71 15.75
CA ARG A 2 44.41 46.06 16.02
C ARG A 2 44.08 45.14 14.84
N SER A 3 44.12 43.82 15.03
CA SER A 3 43.60 42.86 14.04
C SER A 3 42.08 42.85 14.09
N PRO A 4 41.36 43.04 12.97
CA PRO A 4 39.94 42.78 12.92
C PRO A 4 39.73 41.27 12.76
N ILE A 5 39.06 40.66 13.73
CA ILE A 5 38.53 39.29 13.63
C ILE A 5 37.41 39.35 12.61
N LEU A 6 37.66 38.88 11.38
CA LEU A 6 36.64 38.67 10.37
C LEU A 6 35.84 37.41 10.75
N LEU A 7 34.71 37.63 11.41
CA LEU A 7 33.73 36.59 11.73
C LEU A 7 32.97 36.22 10.45
N ALA A 8 33.44 35.21 9.73
CA ALA A 8 32.73 34.65 8.58
C ALA A 8 31.51 33.84 9.08
N ALA A 9 30.35 34.50 9.13
CA ALA A 9 29.07 33.85 9.42
C ALA A 9 28.61 33.06 8.18
N GLY A 10 29.04 31.80 8.07
CA GLY A 10 28.50 30.86 7.09
C GLY A 10 27.08 30.45 7.48
N LEU A 11 26.06 30.97 6.77
CA LEU A 11 24.71 30.42 6.80
C LEU A 11 24.75 29.00 6.19
N LEU A 12 24.77 28.00 7.05
CA LEU A 12 24.42 26.63 6.69
C LEU A 12 22.93 26.59 6.37
N ALA A 13 22.57 26.75 5.09
CA ALA A 13 21.24 26.44 4.61
C ALA A 13 21.05 24.91 4.70
N THR A 14 20.45 24.45 5.80
CA THR A 14 20.03 23.06 5.96
C THR A 14 18.83 22.82 5.04
N THR A 15 19.07 22.22 3.88
CA THR A 15 18.00 21.63 3.07
C THR A 15 17.35 20.52 3.90
N GLN A 16 16.18 20.78 4.47
CA GLN A 16 15.36 19.74 5.09
C GLN A 16 14.93 18.78 3.99
N ALA A 17 15.47 17.56 4.00
CA ALA A 17 14.95 16.48 3.18
C ALA A 17 13.56 16.15 3.71
N VAL A 18 12.53 16.63 3.02
CA VAL A 18 11.15 16.22 3.29
C VAL A 18 11.05 14.79 2.76
N ALA A 19 11.01 13.80 3.66
CA ALA A 19 10.63 12.45 3.26
C ALA A 19 9.18 12.52 2.75
N GLN A 20 8.97 12.35 1.44
CA GLN A 20 7.62 12.14 0.92
C GLN A 20 7.16 10.77 1.41
N GLU A 21 6.20 10.76 2.34
CA GLU A 21 5.42 9.55 2.62
C GLU A 21 4.78 9.09 1.31
N LYS A 22 5.15 7.88 0.87
CA LYS A 22 4.53 7.27 -0.30
C LYS A 22 3.09 6.90 0.07
N PRO A 23 2.11 7.12 -0.82
CA PRO A 23 0.78 6.56 -0.63
C PRO A 23 0.88 5.04 -0.47
N VAL A 24 0.15 4.49 0.50
CA VAL A 24 0.03 3.04 0.67
C VAL A 24 -1.15 2.56 -0.18
N LEU A 25 -0.94 1.52 -0.99
CA LEU A 25 -1.99 0.80 -1.71
C LEU A 25 -2.20 -0.55 -1.01
N THR A 26 -3.31 -0.70 -0.31
CA THR A 26 -3.64 -1.91 0.45
C THR A 26 -4.45 -2.88 -0.40
N VAL A 27 -3.86 -4.03 -0.69
CA VAL A 27 -4.49 -5.09 -1.48
C VAL A 27 -4.80 -6.28 -0.58
N MET A 28 -6.09 -6.53 -0.34
CA MET A 28 -6.54 -7.72 0.39
C MET A 28 -6.56 -8.93 -0.55
N THR A 29 -5.91 -10.02 -0.16
CA THR A 29 -5.80 -11.25 -0.96
C THR A 29 -5.68 -12.50 -0.08
N TYR A 30 -5.55 -13.67 -0.69
CA TYR A 30 -5.49 -14.97 -0.01
C TYR A 30 -4.05 -15.33 0.44
N ASP A 31 -3.93 -16.19 1.45
CA ASP A 31 -2.68 -16.47 2.18
C ASP A 31 -1.55 -16.96 1.27
N SER A 32 -1.86 -17.83 0.29
CA SER A 32 -0.86 -18.34 -0.65
C SER A 32 -0.34 -17.29 -1.62
N PHE A 33 -1.06 -16.18 -1.82
CA PHE A 33 -0.56 -15.05 -2.60
C PHE A 33 0.53 -14.28 -1.84
N VAL A 34 0.25 -13.98 -0.57
CA VAL A 34 1.09 -13.12 0.31
C VAL A 34 2.34 -13.83 0.80
N SER A 35 2.30 -15.15 0.93
CA SER A 35 3.43 -15.93 1.45
C SER A 35 4.75 -15.66 0.71
N ASP A 36 5.88 -15.87 1.39
CA ASP A 36 7.24 -15.67 0.82
C ASP A 36 7.53 -16.53 -0.42
N TRP A 37 6.82 -17.65 -0.58
CA TRP A 37 6.90 -18.56 -1.73
C TRP A 37 5.80 -18.29 -2.78
N GLY A 38 4.89 -17.37 -2.49
CA GLY A 38 3.83 -16.93 -3.37
C GLY A 38 4.28 -15.85 -4.36
N PRO A 39 3.36 -15.40 -5.23
CA PRO A 39 3.62 -14.34 -6.18
C PRO A 39 3.78 -12.95 -5.55
N GLY A 40 3.26 -12.71 -4.34
CA GLY A 40 3.21 -11.41 -3.67
C GLY A 40 4.54 -10.63 -3.70
N PRO A 41 5.63 -11.19 -3.17
CA PRO A 41 6.92 -10.49 -3.11
C PRO A 41 7.46 -10.04 -4.48
N ALA A 42 7.26 -10.88 -5.51
CA ALA A 42 7.69 -10.57 -6.86
C ALA A 42 6.82 -9.48 -7.51
N VAL A 43 5.50 -9.52 -7.27
CA VAL A 43 4.55 -8.53 -7.76
C VAL A 43 4.79 -7.17 -7.09
N GLU A 44 4.97 -7.14 -5.77
CA GLU A 44 5.32 -5.94 -4.99
C GLU A 44 6.56 -5.27 -5.55
N THR A 45 7.67 -6.03 -5.60
CA THR A 45 8.95 -5.52 -6.13
C THR A 45 8.83 -4.98 -7.56
N ALA A 46 8.00 -5.61 -8.40
CA ALA A 46 7.81 -5.18 -9.78
C ALA A 46 6.91 -3.93 -9.89
N PHE A 47 5.82 -3.88 -9.12
CA PHE A 47 4.82 -2.83 -9.19
C PHE A 47 5.30 -1.53 -8.53
N GLU A 48 6.06 -1.62 -7.45
CA GLU A 48 6.62 -0.44 -6.77
C GLU A 48 7.64 0.32 -7.61
N LYS A 49 8.22 -0.31 -8.63
CA LYS A 49 9.08 0.36 -9.63
C LYS A 49 8.31 1.34 -10.50
N ILE A 50 6.97 1.25 -10.54
CA ILE A 50 6.13 2.07 -11.42
C ILE A 50 5.07 2.90 -10.67
N CYS A 51 4.55 2.45 -9.53
CA CYS A 51 3.39 3.09 -8.89
C CYS A 51 3.73 4.34 -8.06
N THR A 52 5.00 4.59 -7.73
CA THR A 52 5.40 5.64 -6.75
C THR A 52 4.63 5.53 -5.42
N CYS A 53 4.29 4.30 -5.04
CA CYS A 53 3.48 3.93 -3.88
C CYS A 53 4.22 2.88 -3.05
N ASP A 54 3.69 2.59 -1.86
CA ASP A 54 4.04 1.44 -1.04
C ASP A 54 2.92 0.39 -1.23
N LEU A 55 3.22 -0.77 -1.80
CA LEU A 55 2.20 -1.79 -2.08
C LEU A 55 2.15 -2.77 -0.90
N GLN A 56 1.03 -2.81 -0.18
CA GLN A 56 0.88 -3.71 0.96
C GLN A 56 -0.15 -4.80 0.67
N PHE A 57 0.26 -6.06 0.82
CA PHE A 57 -0.66 -7.19 0.74
C PHE A 57 -1.16 -7.61 2.13
N VAL A 58 -2.48 -7.69 2.29
CA VAL A 58 -3.12 -8.15 3.52
C VAL A 58 -3.79 -9.49 3.28
N ALA A 59 -3.36 -10.51 4.01
CA ALA A 59 -3.91 -11.85 3.91
C ALA A 59 -5.31 -11.94 4.56
N ALA A 60 -6.23 -12.66 3.92
CA ALA A 60 -7.59 -12.88 4.39
C ALA A 60 -8.04 -14.34 4.24
N GLY A 61 -7.13 -15.30 4.44
CA GLY A 61 -7.44 -16.72 4.35
C GLY A 61 -7.50 -17.18 2.90
N ASP A 62 -8.69 -17.56 2.42
CA ASP A 62 -8.94 -18.05 1.07
C ASP A 62 -9.88 -17.15 0.26
N GLY A 63 -10.19 -17.54 -0.99
CA GLY A 63 -11.07 -16.80 -1.89
C GLY A 63 -12.48 -16.54 -1.34
N ALA A 64 -13.05 -17.49 -0.59
CA ALA A 64 -14.38 -17.33 0.02
C ALA A 64 -14.31 -16.44 1.27
N ALA A 65 -13.25 -16.61 2.07
CA ALA A 65 -12.98 -15.80 3.25
C ALA A 65 -12.72 -14.32 2.89
N LEU A 66 -12.13 -14.03 1.73
CA LEU A 66 -11.95 -12.67 1.21
C LEU A 66 -13.29 -11.91 1.13
N LEU A 67 -14.26 -12.45 0.38
CA LEU A 67 -15.56 -11.78 0.23
C LEU A 67 -16.31 -11.70 1.55
N ALA A 68 -16.23 -12.73 2.38
CA ALA A 68 -16.86 -12.73 3.70
C ALA A 68 -16.27 -11.62 4.60
N ARG A 69 -14.94 -11.45 4.61
CA ARG A 69 -14.26 -10.42 5.40
C ARG A 69 -14.64 -9.02 4.92
N ILE A 70 -14.59 -8.76 3.62
CA ILE A 70 -14.95 -7.45 3.05
C ILE A 70 -16.40 -7.08 3.39
N ARG A 71 -17.34 -8.04 3.33
CA ARG A 71 -18.72 -7.82 3.76
C ARG A 71 -18.86 -7.47 5.24
N LEU A 72 -18.04 -8.08 6.10
CA LEU A 72 -18.06 -7.81 7.54
C LEU A 72 -17.42 -6.46 7.89
N GLU A 73 -16.36 -6.08 7.19
CA GLU A 73 -15.68 -4.79 7.38
C GLU A 73 -16.52 -3.62 6.81
N GLY A 74 -17.11 -3.81 5.63
CA GLY A 74 -17.92 -2.82 4.93
C GLY A 74 -17.13 -1.54 4.65
N ALA A 75 -17.76 -0.38 4.87
CA ALA A 75 -17.14 0.93 4.69
C ALA A 75 -15.94 1.23 5.63
N ARG A 76 -15.63 0.33 6.56
CA ARG A 76 -14.46 0.45 7.45
C ARG A 76 -13.28 -0.39 6.96
N SER A 77 -13.41 -1.10 5.84
CA SER A 77 -12.28 -1.82 5.27
C SER A 77 -11.20 -0.82 4.87
N GLU A 78 -9.96 -1.16 5.19
CA GLU A 78 -8.77 -0.41 4.75
C GLU A 78 -8.27 -0.91 3.38
N ALA A 79 -8.92 -1.90 2.78
CA ALA A 79 -8.56 -2.43 1.48
C ALA A 79 -8.99 -1.48 0.36
N ASP A 80 -8.01 -1.04 -0.43
CA ASP A 80 -8.25 -0.29 -1.67
C ASP A 80 -8.60 -1.25 -2.82
N VAL A 81 -8.04 -2.46 -2.81
CA VAL A 81 -8.26 -3.50 -3.82
C VAL A 81 -8.48 -4.84 -3.15
N VAL A 82 -9.39 -5.64 -3.70
CA VAL A 82 -9.54 -7.05 -3.37
C VAL A 82 -9.08 -7.88 -4.55
N LEU A 83 -8.07 -8.71 -4.34
CA LEU A 83 -7.47 -9.57 -5.37
C LEU A 83 -7.73 -11.03 -5.03
N GLY A 84 -8.24 -11.80 -6.00
CA GLY A 84 -8.39 -13.25 -5.87
C GLY A 84 -9.81 -13.77 -5.69
N LEU A 85 -10.83 -12.93 -5.89
CA LEU A 85 -12.20 -13.40 -6.03
C LEU A 85 -12.35 -14.15 -7.36
N ASP A 86 -12.93 -15.35 -7.31
CA ASP A 86 -13.23 -16.13 -8.51
C ASP A 86 -14.59 -15.76 -9.13
N THR A 87 -14.83 -16.22 -10.35
CA THR A 87 -16.02 -15.88 -11.13
C THR A 87 -17.34 -16.32 -10.48
N ASN A 88 -17.33 -17.31 -9.59
CA ASN A 88 -18.53 -17.74 -8.88
C ASN A 88 -18.93 -16.76 -7.76
N LEU A 89 -18.00 -15.89 -7.35
CA LEU A 89 -18.22 -14.90 -6.31
C LEU A 89 -18.57 -13.51 -6.84
N MET A 90 -18.41 -13.25 -8.14
CA MET A 90 -18.59 -11.91 -8.74
C MET A 90 -19.99 -11.34 -8.54
N ALA A 91 -21.04 -12.09 -8.86
CA ALA A 91 -22.42 -11.63 -8.65
C ALA A 91 -22.68 -11.29 -7.17
N ALA A 92 -22.16 -12.12 -6.27
CA ALA A 92 -22.28 -11.92 -4.84
C ALA A 92 -21.44 -10.71 -4.36
N ALA A 93 -20.30 -10.42 -4.98
CA ALA A 93 -19.47 -9.26 -4.71
C ALA A 93 -20.18 -7.98 -5.17
N ASP A 94 -20.73 -7.96 -6.38
CA ASP A 94 -21.47 -6.82 -6.93
C ASP A 94 -22.68 -6.47 -6.05
N ASP A 95 -23.45 -7.49 -5.61
CA ASP A 95 -24.61 -7.32 -4.73
C ASP A 95 -24.28 -6.65 -3.39
N THR A 96 -23.00 -6.63 -2.98
CA THR A 96 -22.60 -5.94 -1.74
C THR A 96 -22.62 -4.42 -1.88
N GLY A 97 -22.49 -3.88 -3.10
CA GLY A 97 -22.28 -2.46 -3.33
C GLY A 97 -20.98 -1.90 -2.74
N LEU A 98 -20.01 -2.75 -2.41
CA LEU A 98 -18.70 -2.37 -1.85
C LEU A 98 -17.61 -2.19 -2.91
N PHE A 99 -17.88 -2.54 -4.17
CA PHE A 99 -16.93 -2.46 -5.27
C PHE A 99 -17.35 -1.38 -6.26
N GLU A 100 -16.40 -0.57 -6.71
CA GLU A 100 -16.62 0.41 -7.78
C GLU A 100 -16.58 -0.26 -9.16
N PRO A 101 -17.29 0.29 -10.18
CA PRO A 101 -17.31 -0.23 -11.55
C PRO A 101 -15.97 -0.16 -12.29
#